data_AF-A0A924F2X4-F1
#
_entry.id   AF-A0A924F2X4-F1
#
_cell.length_a   1.000
_cell.length_b   1.000
_cell.length_c   1.000
_cell.angle_alpha   90.00
_cell.angle_beta   90.00
_cell.angle_gamma   90.00
#
_symmetry.space_group_name_H-M   'P 1'
#
loop_
_entity.id
_entity.type
_entity.pdbx_description
1 polymer ?
#
loop_
_entity_poly.entity_id
_entity_poly.type
_entity_poly.pdbx_seq_one_letter_code
_entity_poly.pdbx_strand_id
1 'polypeptide(L)'
;MMLSHSVRALADDPQFVSSLVALAEGMGLSPEEHAGLAQYAKRKQWALIGLAGALDDVESEEDLYRCLASAWLEHRFEWQRYNMVLNYQAVRNGAANPLMLVTAGACSNLLDRIEGLLDAGDRDRWASFAVELISGANADLSSRWGDEAISLSPLS
;
A
#
# COMPACT_ATOMS: atom_id res chain seq x y z
N MET A 1 23.49 1.92 5.04
CA MET A 1 22.44 1.55 6.01
C MET A 1 21.66 0.45 5.33
N MET A 2 21.55 -0.76 5.91
CA MET A 2 20.85 -1.87 5.23
C MET A 2 19.36 -1.57 5.13
N LEU A 3 18.75 -1.85 3.98
CA LEU A 3 17.32 -1.62 3.73
C LEU A 3 16.43 -2.27 4.79
N SER A 4 16.79 -3.47 5.27
CA SER A 4 16.09 -4.20 6.33
C SER A 4 15.95 -3.38 7.62
N HIS A 5 17.00 -2.66 8.02
CA HIS A 5 16.96 -1.77 9.19
C HIS A 5 16.03 -0.57 8.96
N SER A 6 16.02 -0.01 7.74
CA SER A 6 15.15 1.12 7.40
C SER A 6 13.68 0.71 7.37
N VAL A 7 13.35 -0.45 6.78
CA VAL A 7 12.00 -1.03 6.80
C VAL A 7 11.56 -1.31 8.24
N ARG A 8 12.44 -1.86 9.07
CA ARG A 8 12.15 -2.11 10.48
C ARG A 8 11.91 -0.81 11.25
N ALA A 9 12.75 0.19 11.06
CA ALA A 9 12.60 1.50 11.71
C ALA A 9 11.28 2.19 11.31
N LEU A 10 10.88 2.10 10.03
CA LEU A 10 9.59 2.59 9.56
C LEU A 10 8.42 1.87 10.24
N ALA A 11 8.51 0.54 10.37
CA ALA A 11 7.46 -0.25 11.00
C ALA A 11 7.37 -0.01 12.51
N ASP A 12 8.50 0.20 13.18
CA ASP A 12 8.55 0.48 14.62
C ASP A 12 8.23 1.96 14.95
N ASP A 13 8.09 2.84 13.96
CA ASP A 13 7.72 4.24 14.17
C ASP A 13 6.35 4.34 14.86
N PRO A 14 6.26 4.91 16.08
CA PRO A 14 4.98 5.10 16.79
C PRO A 14 3.95 5.89 15.97
N GLN A 15 4.41 6.77 15.08
CA GLN A 15 3.55 7.56 14.20
C GLN A 15 2.86 6.72 13.12
N PHE A 16 3.33 5.51 12.84
CA PHE A 16 2.74 4.59 11.86
C PHE A 16 1.28 4.28 12.19
N VAL A 17 0.97 4.07 13.47
CA VAL A 17 -0.40 3.79 13.95
C VAL A 17 -1.08 5.08 14.42
N SER A 18 -0.37 5.96 15.12
CA SER A 18 -1.00 7.13 15.74
C SER A 18 -1.47 8.17 14.73
N SER A 19 -0.78 8.34 13.59
CA SER A 19 -1.20 9.27 12.53
C SER A 19 -2.56 8.89 11.95
N LEU A 20 -2.86 7.59 11.91
CA LEU A 20 -4.13 7.07 11.39
C LEU A 20 -5.28 7.26 12.38
N VAL A 21 -4.98 7.15 13.67
CA VAL A 21 -5.95 7.40 14.75
C VAL A 21 -6.27 8.89 14.85
N ALA A 22 -5.27 9.77 14.74
CA ALA A 22 -5.48 11.22 14.76
C ALA A 22 -6.38 11.70 13.58
N LEU A 23 -6.24 11.08 12.40
CA LEU A 23 -7.14 11.35 11.27
C LEU A 23 -8.59 10.92 11.54
N ALA A 24 -8.79 9.88 12.36
CA ALA A 24 -10.10 9.36 12.73
C ALA A 24 -10.86 10.25 13.73
N GLU A 25 -10.16 10.83 14.70
CA GLU A 25 -10.75 11.62 15.79
C GLU A 25 -11.52 12.86 15.30
N GLY A 26 -11.09 13.46 14.18
CA GLY A 26 -11.76 14.62 13.58
C GLY A 26 -13.00 14.29 12.74
N MET A 27 -13.27 13.00 12.46
CA MET A 27 -14.23 12.55 11.44
C MET A 27 -15.53 11.97 12.00
N GLY A 28 -15.71 12.00 13.33
CA GLY A 28 -16.93 11.52 13.98
C GLY A 28 -17.13 10.00 13.89
N LEU A 29 -16.04 9.24 13.79
CA LEU A 29 -16.09 7.77 13.72
C LEU A 29 -16.50 7.15 15.05
N SER A 30 -17.20 6.03 14.98
CA SER A 30 -17.59 5.23 16.14
C SER A 30 -16.37 4.55 16.80
N PRO A 31 -16.46 4.12 18.07
CA PRO A 31 -15.37 3.38 18.71
C PRO A 31 -14.98 2.09 17.98
N GLU A 32 -15.95 1.41 17.36
CA GLU A 32 -15.71 0.21 16.56
C GLU A 32 -14.88 0.52 15.30
N GLU A 33 -15.20 1.61 14.61
CA GLU A 33 -14.46 2.07 13.43
C GLU A 33 -13.03 2.47 13.78
N HIS A 34 -12.83 3.15 14.93
CA HIS A 34 -11.49 3.43 15.46
C HIS A 34 -10.69 2.15 15.71
N ALA A 35 -11.32 1.15 16.35
CA ALA A 35 -10.67 -0.14 16.59
C ALA A 35 -10.32 -0.86 15.28
N GLY A 36 -11.20 -0.78 14.28
CA GLY A 36 -10.97 -1.31 12.93
C GLY A 36 -9.78 -0.66 12.23
N LEU A 37 -9.66 0.66 12.28
CA LEU A 37 -8.51 1.41 11.74
C LEU A 37 -7.20 1.05 12.45
N ALA A 38 -7.21 0.96 13.78
CA ALA A 38 -6.04 0.55 14.55
C ALA A 38 -5.60 -0.88 14.20
N GLN A 39 -6.54 -1.81 14.01
CA GLN A 39 -6.22 -3.16 13.55
C GLN A 39 -5.69 -3.18 12.11
N TYR A 40 -6.25 -2.35 11.21
CA TYR A 40 -5.74 -2.20 9.86
C TYR A 40 -4.27 -1.74 9.87
N ALA A 41 -3.96 -0.69 10.64
CA ALA A 41 -2.61 -0.19 10.83
C ALA A 41 -1.66 -1.29 11.35
N LYS A 42 -2.07 -2.00 12.40
CA LYS A 42 -1.27 -3.11 12.97
C LYS A 42 -0.98 -4.22 11.97
N ARG A 43 -1.93 -4.56 11.08
CA ARG A 43 -1.70 -5.56 10.03
C ARG A 43 -0.63 -5.11 9.04
N LYS A 44 -0.65 -3.84 8.64
CA LYS A 44 0.37 -3.27 7.76
C LYS A 44 1.75 -3.22 8.44
N GLN A 45 1.79 -2.82 9.71
CA GLN A 45 2.99 -2.84 10.53
C GLN A 45 3.58 -4.25 10.61
N TRP A 46 2.75 -5.24 10.94
CA TRP A 46 3.18 -6.64 11.06
C TRP A 46 3.77 -7.18 9.76
N ALA A 47 3.18 -6.84 8.60
CA ALA A 47 3.71 -7.25 7.30
C ALA A 47 5.12 -6.68 7.04
N LEU A 48 5.36 -5.40 7.37
CA LEU A 48 6.68 -4.76 7.19
C LEU A 48 7.73 -5.32 8.14
N ILE A 49 7.36 -5.59 9.40
CA ILE A 49 8.23 -6.28 10.37
C ILE A 49 8.60 -7.67 9.85
N GLY A 50 7.62 -8.42 9.36
CA GLY A 50 7.83 -9.76 8.81
C GLY A 50 8.79 -9.73 7.62
N LEU A 51 8.62 -8.76 6.73
CA LEU A 51 9.51 -8.56 5.58
C LEU A 51 10.94 -8.23 6.02
N ALA A 52 11.12 -7.26 6.92
CA ALA A 52 12.43 -6.86 7.42
C ALA A 52 13.16 -7.98 8.18
N GLY A 53 12.42 -8.84 8.88
CA GLY A 53 12.99 -9.95 9.65
C GLY A 53 13.30 -11.20 8.83
N ALA A 54 12.67 -11.38 7.67
CA ALA A 54 12.92 -12.53 6.80
C ALA A 54 14.15 -12.34 5.89
N LEU A 55 14.56 -11.09 5.66
CA LEU A 55 15.60 -10.69 4.71
C LEU A 55 16.54 -9.68 5.38
N ASP A 56 17.16 -10.08 6.51
CA ASP A 56 17.94 -9.20 7.38
C ASP A 56 19.45 -9.16 7.05
N ASP A 57 19.90 -9.95 6.08
CA ASP A 57 21.28 -10.03 5.60
C ASP A 57 21.50 -9.30 4.26
N VAL A 58 22.77 -9.06 3.90
CA VAL A 58 23.18 -8.30 2.71
C VAL A 58 22.92 -9.06 1.40
N GLU A 59 22.98 -10.39 1.42
CA GLU A 59 22.75 -11.21 0.21
C GLU A 59 21.27 -11.21 -0.18
N SER A 60 20.38 -11.04 0.80
CA SER A 60 18.94 -10.93 0.65
C SER A 60 18.43 -9.53 0.26
N GLU A 61 19.30 -8.53 0.10
CA GLU A 61 18.89 -7.13 -0.12
C GLU A 61 18.10 -6.93 -1.42
N GLU A 62 18.49 -7.60 -2.51
CA GLU A 62 17.75 -7.53 -3.79
C GLU A 62 16.35 -8.15 -3.68
N ASP A 63 16.23 -9.29 -3.01
CA ASP A 63 14.94 -9.93 -2.77
C ASP A 63 14.07 -9.08 -1.84
N LEU A 64 14.68 -8.37 -0.89
CA LEU A 64 13.98 -7.41 -0.03
C LEU A 64 13.41 -6.24 -0.86
N TYR A 65 14.18 -5.71 -1.83
CA TYR A 65 13.65 -4.71 -2.77
C TYR A 65 12.47 -5.24 -3.58
N ARG A 66 12.53 -6.47 -4.08
CA ARG A 66 11.43 -7.09 -4.86
C ARG A 66 10.17 -7.30 -4.01
N CYS A 67 10.34 -7.81 -2.79
CA CYS A 67 9.22 -8.03 -1.88
C CYS A 67 8.62 -6.70 -1.40
N LEU A 68 9.45 -5.71 -1.10
CA LEU A 68 8.98 -4.36 -0.81
C LEU A 68 8.21 -3.81 -2.01
N ALA A 69 8.66 -4.11 -3.24
CA ALA A 69 7.98 -3.67 -4.44
C ALA A 69 6.58 -4.22 -4.63
N SER A 70 6.41 -5.51 -4.35
CA SER A 70 5.08 -6.13 -4.29
C SER A 70 4.22 -5.46 -3.20
N ALA A 71 4.76 -5.24 -2.00
CA ALA A 71 4.02 -4.61 -0.91
C ALA A 71 3.53 -3.20 -1.28
N TRP A 72 4.35 -2.39 -1.95
CA TRP A 72 3.91 -1.07 -2.44
C TRP A 72 2.83 -1.17 -3.51
N LEU A 73 2.92 -2.10 -4.47
CA LEU A 73 1.86 -2.31 -5.48
C LEU A 73 0.52 -2.67 -4.83
N GLU A 74 0.53 -3.58 -3.85
CA GLU A 74 -0.68 -3.92 -3.08
C GLU A 74 -1.29 -2.69 -2.40
N HIS A 75 -0.47 -1.84 -1.79
CA HIS A 75 -0.91 -0.61 -1.15
C HIS A 75 -1.41 0.43 -2.16
N ARG A 76 -0.76 0.51 -3.33
CA ARG A 76 -1.16 1.40 -4.43
C ARG A 76 -2.52 1.02 -4.98
N PHE A 77 -2.76 -0.28 -5.19
CA PHE A 77 -4.06 -0.78 -5.64
C PHE A 77 -5.15 -0.62 -4.56
N GLU A 78 -4.79 -0.84 -3.29
CA GLU A 78 -5.71 -0.58 -2.18
C GLU A 78 -6.10 0.90 -2.10
N TRP A 79 -5.14 1.82 -2.18
CA TRP A 79 -5.38 3.26 -2.27
C TRP A 79 -6.29 3.60 -3.45
N GLN A 80 -6.02 3.02 -4.63
CA GLN A 80 -6.79 3.30 -5.84
C GLN A 80 -8.24 2.84 -5.66
N ARG A 81 -8.45 1.65 -5.11
CA ARG A 81 -9.77 1.12 -4.80
C ARG A 81 -10.54 2.03 -3.85
N TYR A 82 -9.90 2.53 -2.78
CA TYR A 82 -10.55 3.47 -1.87
C TYR A 82 -10.91 4.79 -2.56
N ASN A 83 -10.01 5.36 -3.35
CA ASN A 83 -10.28 6.60 -4.09
C ASN A 83 -11.41 6.43 -5.12
N MET A 84 -11.50 5.29 -5.80
CA MET A 84 -12.61 4.99 -6.70
C MET A 84 -13.95 4.98 -5.94
N VAL A 85 -14.00 4.32 -4.78
CA VAL A 85 -15.21 4.28 -3.94
C VAL A 85 -15.58 5.67 -3.42
N LEU A 86 -14.60 6.44 -2.95
CA LEU A 86 -14.79 7.81 -2.47
C LEU A 86 -15.37 8.72 -3.56
N ASN A 87 -14.78 8.68 -4.76
CA ASN A 87 -15.26 9.45 -5.90
C ASN A 87 -16.69 9.05 -6.29
N TYR A 88 -16.98 7.75 -6.31
CA TYR A 88 -18.33 7.26 -6.59
C TYR A 88 -19.35 7.73 -5.54
N GLN A 89 -19.01 7.65 -4.25
CA GLN A 89 -19.87 8.12 -3.16
C GLN A 89 -20.09 9.63 -3.23
N ALA A 90 -19.04 10.41 -3.50
CA ALA A 90 -19.13 11.85 -3.64
C ALA A 90 -20.10 12.25 -4.78
N VAL A 91 -19.99 11.58 -5.92
CA VAL A 91 -20.89 11.82 -7.07
C VAL A 91 -22.32 11.40 -6.77
N ARG A 92 -22.52 10.21 -6.17
CA ARG A 92 -23.85 9.63 -5.96
C ARG A 92 -24.62 10.22 -4.78
N ASN A 93 -23.93 10.51 -3.69
CA ASN A 93 -24.52 10.86 -2.40
C ASN A 93 -24.22 12.30 -1.98
N GLY A 94 -23.38 13.03 -2.72
CA GLY A 94 -22.93 14.38 -2.36
C GLY A 94 -21.88 14.43 -1.24
N ALA A 95 -21.52 13.29 -0.66
CA ALA A 95 -20.50 13.17 0.39
C ALA A 95 -19.86 11.78 0.37
N ALA A 96 -18.58 11.75 0.76
CA ALA A 96 -17.84 10.51 0.98
C ALA A 96 -18.10 9.94 2.38
N ASN A 97 -18.02 8.61 2.52
CA ASN A 97 -18.06 7.97 3.82
C ASN A 97 -16.78 8.31 4.62
N PRO A 98 -16.89 8.81 5.87
CA PRO A 98 -15.74 9.22 6.66
C PRO A 98 -14.71 8.12 6.93
N LEU A 99 -15.16 6.88 7.19
CA LEU A 99 -14.26 5.74 7.41
C LEU A 99 -13.44 5.43 6.15
N MET A 100 -14.07 5.46 4.97
CA MET A 100 -13.35 5.30 3.70
C MET A 100 -12.33 6.41 3.47
N LEU A 101 -12.65 7.65 3.86
CA LEU A 101 -11.78 8.79 3.68
C LEU A 101 -10.53 8.69 4.58
N VAL A 102 -10.72 8.33 5.85
CA VAL A 102 -9.62 8.08 6.79
C VAL A 102 -8.78 6.89 6.34
N THR A 103 -9.41 5.83 5.83
CA THR A 103 -8.67 4.65 5.33
C THR A 103 -7.84 4.98 4.09
N ALA A 104 -8.37 5.78 3.15
CA ALA A 104 -7.60 6.25 1.99
C ALA A 104 -6.41 7.12 2.41
N GLY A 105 -6.62 8.02 3.39
CA GLY A 105 -5.54 8.81 4.01
C GLY A 105 -4.48 7.93 4.68
N ALA A 106 -4.90 6.81 5.27
CA ALA A 106 -3.97 5.84 5.83
C ALA A 106 -3.09 5.18 4.78
N CYS A 107 -3.67 4.79 3.64
CA CYS A 107 -2.90 4.27 2.52
C CYS A 107 -1.91 5.31 1.98
N SER A 108 -2.33 6.59 1.86
CA SER A 108 -1.43 7.67 1.45
C SER A 108 -0.24 7.83 2.40
N ASN A 109 -0.48 7.89 3.70
CA ASN A 109 0.61 8.04 4.67
C ASN A 109 1.61 6.87 4.59
N LEU A 110 1.12 5.66 4.40
CA LEU A 110 1.96 4.48 4.29
C LEU A 110 2.77 4.46 2.99
N LEU A 111 2.14 4.83 1.87
CA LEU A 111 2.84 4.98 0.59
C LEU A 111 3.97 6.01 0.69
N ASP A 112 3.70 7.19 1.25
CA ASP A 112 4.70 8.25 1.42
C ASP A 112 5.91 7.77 2.24
N ARG A 113 5.66 7.01 3.32
CA ARG A 113 6.72 6.45 4.17
C ARG A 113 7.54 5.40 3.43
N ILE A 114 6.88 4.50 2.72
CA ILE A 114 7.52 3.43 1.95
C ILE A 114 8.37 4.04 0.80
N GLU A 115 7.84 5.02 0.08
CA GLU A 115 8.54 5.75 -0.98
C GLU A 115 9.70 6.60 -0.43
N GLY A 116 9.59 7.06 0.81
CA GLY A 116 10.65 7.76 1.54
C GLY A 116 11.84 6.87 1.91
N LEU A 117 11.69 5.54 1.90
CA LEU A 117 12.82 4.61 2.06
C LEU A 117 13.73 4.57 0.83
N LEU A 118 13.28 5.12 -0.29
CA LEU A 118 13.97 5.02 -1.57
C LEU A 118 14.78 6.26 -1.88
N ASP A 119 16.02 6.01 -2.26
CA ASP A 119 16.77 7.00 -3.02
C ASP A 119 16.29 7.07 -4.49
N ALA A 120 16.84 8.02 -5.23
CA ALA A 120 16.45 8.24 -6.62
C ALA A 120 16.79 7.05 -7.54
N GLY A 121 17.83 6.27 -7.25
CA GLY A 121 18.22 5.10 -8.03
C GLY A 121 17.34 3.89 -7.75
N ASP A 122 16.85 3.75 -6.52
CA ASP A 122 15.97 2.68 -6.11
C ASP A 122 14.54 2.84 -6.67
N ARG A 123 14.08 4.08 -6.87
CA ARG A 123 12.76 4.35 -7.48
C ARG A 123 12.63 3.81 -8.88
N ASP A 124 13.67 3.97 -9.71
CA ASP A 124 13.67 3.46 -11.08
C ASP A 124 13.70 1.93 -11.10
N ARG A 125 14.54 1.30 -10.27
CA ARG A 125 14.58 -0.17 -10.12
C ARG A 125 13.25 -0.72 -9.64
N TRP A 126 12.65 -0.06 -8.65
CA TRP A 126 11.36 -0.45 -8.14
C TRP A 126 10.27 -0.32 -9.21
N ALA A 127 10.23 0.79 -9.94
CA ALA A 127 9.29 0.96 -11.05
C ALA A 127 9.45 -0.16 -12.09
N SER A 128 10.68 -0.55 -12.42
CA SER A 128 10.96 -1.71 -13.29
C SER A 128 10.40 -3.01 -12.71
N PHE A 129 10.67 -3.34 -11.44
CA PHE A 129 10.11 -4.54 -10.81
C PHE A 129 8.57 -4.53 -10.76
N ALA A 130 7.98 -3.38 -10.49
CA ALA A 130 6.53 -3.22 -10.48
C ALA A 130 5.92 -3.48 -11.87
N VAL A 131 6.56 -2.97 -12.92
CA VAL A 131 6.18 -3.24 -14.31
C VAL A 131 6.34 -4.73 -14.64
N GLU A 132 7.45 -5.35 -14.26
CA GLU A 132 7.68 -6.79 -14.47
C GLU A 132 6.60 -7.65 -13.79
N LEU A 133 6.24 -7.34 -12.55
CA LEU A 133 5.17 -8.04 -11.83
C LEU A 133 3.82 -7.90 -12.54
N ILE A 134 3.48 -6.69 -12.99
CA ILE A 134 2.22 -6.44 -13.71
C ILE A 134 2.21 -7.15 -15.07
N SER A 135 3.30 -7.03 -15.84
CA SER A 135 3.44 -7.68 -17.15
C SER A 135 3.41 -9.20 -17.04
N GLY A 136 4.08 -9.78 -16.03
CA GLY A 136 4.05 -11.20 -15.74
C GLY A 136 2.66 -11.69 -15.36
N ALA A 137 1.95 -10.95 -14.49
CA ALA A 137 0.56 -11.24 -14.16
C ALA A 137 -0.33 -11.19 -15.41
N ASN A 138 -0.19 -10.15 -16.23
CA ASN A 138 -0.97 -10.02 -17.47
C ASN A 138 -0.73 -11.19 -18.43
N ALA A 139 0.53 -11.61 -18.61
CA ALA A 139 0.87 -12.75 -19.46
C ALA A 139 0.26 -14.07 -18.95
N ASP A 140 0.31 -14.32 -17.63
CA ASP A 140 -0.34 -15.50 -17.02
C ASP A 140 -1.86 -15.45 -17.23
N LEU A 141 -2.50 -14.31 -16.99
CA LEU A 141 -3.94 -14.17 -17.19
C LEU A 141 -4.32 -14.34 -18.68
N SER A 142 -3.59 -13.72 -19.62
CA SER A 142 -3.77 -13.92 -21.08
C SER A 142 -3.64 -15.39 -21.48
N SER A 143 -2.65 -16.11 -20.92
CA SER A 143 -2.45 -17.53 -21.21
C SER A 143 -3.61 -18.41 -20.72
N ARG A 144 -4.30 -18.00 -19.64
CA ARG A 144 -5.38 -18.77 -19.00
C ARG A 144 -6.76 -18.45 -19.56
N TRP A 145 -7.00 -17.20 -19.95
CA TRP A 145 -8.33 -16.70 -20.32
C TRP A 145 -8.41 -16.11 -21.74
N GLY A 146 -7.30 -16.08 -22.49
CA GLY A 146 -7.23 -15.48 -23.83
C GLY A 146 -7.17 -13.95 -23.80
N ASP A 147 -6.62 -13.35 -24.86
CA ASP A 147 -6.34 -11.91 -24.93
C ASP A 147 -7.60 -11.02 -24.96
N GLU A 148 -8.77 -11.56 -25.30
CA GLU A 148 -10.03 -10.80 -25.39
C GLU A 148 -10.66 -10.47 -24.02
N ALA A 149 -10.23 -11.12 -22.93
CA ALA A 149 -10.90 -11.02 -21.62
C ALA A 149 -10.39 -9.89 -20.72
N ILE A 150 -9.25 -9.27 -21.03
CA ILE A 150 -8.53 -8.37 -20.10
C ILE A 150 -8.21 -7.04 -20.77
N SER A 151 -9.25 -6.35 -21.23
CA SER A 151 -9.14 -4.91 -21.46
C SER A 151 -9.15 -4.21 -20.10
N LEU A 152 -7.97 -3.89 -19.57
CA LEU A 152 -7.81 -3.06 -18.37
C LEU A 152 -8.00 -1.56 -18.65
N SER A 153 -8.70 -1.18 -19.73
CA SER A 153 -9.04 0.23 -19.96
C SER A 153 -10.02 0.68 -18.88
N PRO A 154 -9.61 1.52 -17.92
CA PRO A 154 -10.55 2.12 -16.99
C PRO A 154 -11.12 3.32 -17.74
N LEU A 155 -12.34 3.18 -18.26
CA LEU A 155 -13.14 4.24 -18.90
C LEU A 155 -12.86 4.44 -20.41
N SER A 156 -13.68 3.79 -21.23
CA SER A 156 -14.18 4.34 -22.49
C SER A 156 -15.64 4.74 -22.30
#